data_AF-A0AAU6AZ27-F1
#
_entry.id   AF-A0AAU6AZ27-F1
#
_cell.length_a   1.000
_cell.length_b   1.000
_cell.length_c   1.000
_cell.angle_alpha   90.00
_cell.angle_beta   90.00
_cell.angle_gamma   90.00
#
_symmetry.space_group_name_H-M   'P 1'
#
loop_
_entity.id
_entity.type
_entity.pdbx_description
1 polymer ?
#
loop_
_entity_poly.entity_id
_entity_poly.type
_entity_poly.pdbx_seq_one_letter_code
_entity_poly.pdbx_strand_id
1 'polypeptide(L)'
;MEEQQAVPPEWDDLRDDSPPGDWRDLQRPQFGEQLREWSDILNDIYWRPSEDGRGEPGGFDTSAMQRLRGLIMAQAAETEAVLGCILRKLDPLAKPGKMMAGALLKKIWDKLSNHNKVAWQSHVRQIRKAQKRRNHAVHNRVDTGYTWAEYATGGGEWMPVITTMGNESCDERELSHDLALQQSSTVFAIEMLHGLSCSNHDPADRCPDWWE
;
A
#
# COMPACT_ATOMS: atom_id res chain seq x y z
N MET A 1 8.47 -23.71 -40.42
CA MET A 1 7.98 -22.51 -39.71
C MET A 1 7.63 -22.99 -38.32
N GLU A 2 8.58 -22.91 -37.40
CA GLU A 2 8.34 -23.17 -35.97
C GLU A 2 7.94 -21.85 -35.32
N GLU A 3 6.77 -21.83 -34.69
CA GLU A 3 6.31 -20.71 -33.87
C GLU A 3 7.20 -20.61 -32.62
N GLN A 4 7.94 -19.51 -32.51
CA GLN A 4 8.65 -19.14 -31.29
C GLN A 4 7.63 -18.86 -30.18
N GLN A 5 7.48 -19.79 -29.24
CA GLN A 5 6.78 -19.53 -27.99
C GLN A 5 7.62 -18.56 -27.14
N ALA A 6 7.02 -17.44 -26.78
CA ALA A 6 7.62 -16.44 -25.89
C ALA A 6 7.89 -17.04 -24.50
N VAL A 7 9.12 -16.94 -24.03
CA VAL A 7 9.54 -17.37 -22.69
C VAL A 7 8.92 -16.42 -21.65
N PRO A 8 8.21 -16.93 -20.63
CA PRO A 8 7.64 -16.07 -19.58
C PRO A 8 8.74 -15.51 -18.66
N PRO A 9 8.62 -14.26 -18.18
CA PRO A 9 9.64 -13.63 -17.33
C PRO A 9 9.76 -14.30 -15.96
N GLU A 10 10.98 -14.33 -15.42
CA GLU A 10 11.27 -14.94 -14.12
C GLU A 10 10.93 -13.99 -12.97
N TRP A 11 10.67 -14.54 -11.78
CA TRP A 11 10.33 -13.75 -10.58
C TRP A 11 11.43 -12.74 -10.19
N ASP A 12 12.68 -13.06 -10.54
CA ASP A 12 13.86 -12.27 -10.19
C ASP A 12 14.06 -11.05 -11.09
N ASP A 13 13.36 -10.94 -12.24
CA ASP A 13 13.32 -9.76 -13.11
C ASP A 13 12.56 -8.57 -12.47
N LEU A 14 12.08 -8.71 -11.23
CA LEU A 14 11.24 -7.75 -10.50
C LEU A 14 11.83 -7.31 -9.13
N ARG A 15 13.11 -7.58 -8.89
CA ARG A 15 13.80 -7.26 -7.62
C ARG A 15 14.17 -5.78 -7.50
N ASP A 16 14.32 -5.36 -6.25
CA ASP A 16 14.73 -4.03 -5.77
C ASP A 16 15.88 -4.27 -4.78
N ASP A 17 17.05 -3.70 -5.04
CA ASP A 17 18.36 -4.13 -4.49
C ASP A 17 18.75 -3.43 -3.16
N SER A 18 17.79 -3.14 -2.29
CA SER A 18 18.08 -2.47 -1.01
C SER A 18 18.46 -3.47 0.12
N PRO A 19 19.52 -3.19 0.92
CA PRO A 19 20.08 -4.16 1.88
C PRO A 19 19.32 -4.25 3.22
N PRO A 20 19.30 -5.41 3.91
CA PRO A 20 18.61 -5.58 5.19
C PRO A 20 19.53 -5.28 6.38
N GLY A 21 19.25 -4.20 7.13
CA GLY A 21 19.90 -3.89 8.41
C GLY A 21 19.17 -4.51 9.62
N ASP A 22 19.95 -4.90 10.64
CA ASP A 22 19.62 -5.65 11.87
C ASP A 22 18.43 -5.16 12.74
N TRP A 23 17.60 -6.11 13.23
CA TRP A 23 16.32 -5.86 13.96
C TRP A 23 16.19 -6.53 15.35
N ARG A 24 17.27 -6.88 16.05
CA ARG A 24 17.14 -7.49 17.40
C ARG A 24 17.03 -6.39 18.47
N ASP A 25 16.02 -6.51 19.33
CA ASP A 25 15.82 -5.80 20.62
C ASP A 25 14.77 -4.69 20.75
N LEU A 26 13.70 -4.69 19.94
CA LEU A 26 12.46 -4.00 20.32
C LEU A 26 11.25 -4.86 19.90
N GLN A 27 10.38 -5.25 20.83
CA GLN A 27 9.02 -5.72 20.48
C GLN A 27 8.30 -4.53 19.84
N ARG A 28 8.40 -4.45 18.51
CA ARG A 28 7.88 -3.37 17.69
C ARG A 28 6.48 -3.72 17.20
N PRO A 29 5.60 -2.73 17.20
CA PRO A 29 4.20 -2.95 16.87
C PRO A 29 4.08 -3.15 15.32
N GLN A 30 3.35 -4.17 14.84
CA GLN A 30 3.12 -4.56 13.44
C GLN A 30 1.83 -3.97 12.80
N PHE A 31 1.99 -3.54 11.54
CA PHE A 31 1.01 -3.09 10.54
C PHE A 31 -0.06 -2.06 10.99
N GLY A 32 0.21 -0.77 10.72
CA GLY A 32 -0.63 0.37 11.12
C GLY A 32 -0.20 1.01 12.44
N GLU A 33 0.70 0.37 13.17
CA GLU A 33 1.14 0.77 14.51
C GLU A 33 2.11 1.98 14.57
N GLN A 34 2.05 2.85 13.56
CA GLN A 34 2.65 4.19 13.57
C GLN A 34 1.72 5.29 13.05
N LEU A 35 0.40 5.10 13.10
CA LEU A 35 -0.47 6.23 12.79
C LEU A 35 -0.69 7.10 14.03
N ARG A 36 0.17 8.10 14.22
CA ARG A 36 -0.20 9.33 14.93
C ARG A 36 0.37 10.50 14.15
N GLU A 37 -0.46 11.45 13.72
CA GLU A 37 0.03 12.82 13.79
C GLU A 37 -0.10 13.23 15.24
N TRP A 38 0.99 13.76 15.73
CA TRP A 38 1.16 14.06 17.11
C TRP A 38 2.06 15.29 17.22
N SER A 39 1.59 16.45 16.76
CA SER A 39 1.76 17.63 17.65
C SER A 39 1.40 17.27 19.12
N ASP A 40 0.52 16.27 19.18
CA ASP A 40 -0.33 15.63 20.16
C ASP A 40 0.25 14.40 20.87
N ILE A 41 1.56 14.20 20.87
CA ILE A 41 2.25 13.38 21.91
C ILE A 41 3.34 14.24 22.55
N LEU A 42 3.67 15.47 22.09
CA LEU A 42 4.83 16.20 22.63
C LEU A 42 4.62 17.64 23.04
N ASN A 43 3.65 18.35 22.48
CA ASN A 43 3.00 19.27 23.40
C ASN A 43 2.48 18.47 24.61
N ASP A 44 1.98 17.26 24.33
CA ASP A 44 1.43 16.22 25.22
C ASP A 44 2.33 15.74 26.36
N ILE A 45 3.58 16.20 26.45
CA ILE A 45 4.36 15.97 27.66
C ILE A 45 5.05 17.23 28.21
N TYR A 46 5.62 18.14 27.40
CA TYR A 46 6.67 19.01 27.96
C TYR A 46 6.93 20.40 27.39
N TRP A 47 6.31 20.86 26.31
CA TRP A 47 6.83 22.08 25.71
C TRP A 47 6.63 23.34 26.58
N ARG A 48 7.74 23.92 27.11
CA ARG A 48 7.84 25.30 27.62
C ARG A 48 8.57 26.16 26.58
N PRO A 49 8.06 27.37 26.27
CA PRO A 49 8.70 28.27 25.30
C PRO A 49 10.13 28.64 25.70
N SER A 50 11.05 28.71 24.73
CA SER A 50 12.26 29.50 24.89
C SER A 50 11.88 30.99 25.06
N GLU A 51 12.59 31.71 25.93
CA GLU A 51 12.28 33.10 26.32
C GLU A 51 12.37 34.12 25.16
N ASP A 52 12.79 33.70 23.97
CA ASP A 52 12.92 34.52 22.75
C ASP A 52 11.75 34.36 21.77
N GLY A 53 10.72 33.55 22.09
CA GLY A 53 9.38 33.63 21.49
C GLY A 53 9.24 33.19 20.04
N ARG A 54 10.25 32.51 19.45
CA ARG A 54 10.23 32.02 18.07
C ARG A 54 10.27 30.49 17.99
N GLY A 55 9.36 29.82 18.69
CA GLY A 55 9.17 28.37 18.51
C GLY A 55 8.66 28.06 17.11
N GLU A 56 9.28 27.10 16.43
CA GLU A 56 8.72 26.45 15.23
C GLU A 56 7.35 25.84 15.58
N PRO A 57 6.33 25.87 14.70
CA PRO A 57 5.05 25.25 14.99
C PRO A 57 5.20 23.74 14.86
N GLY A 58 4.78 23.03 15.90
CA GLY A 58 4.29 21.67 15.72
C GLY A 58 2.85 21.70 15.21
N GLY A 59 2.53 20.87 14.22
CA GLY A 59 1.16 20.50 13.85
C GLY A 59 0.55 21.29 12.69
N PHE A 60 1.05 21.08 11.47
CA PHE A 60 0.25 21.31 10.27
C PHE A 60 -0.89 20.28 10.23
N ASP A 61 -2.05 20.64 9.71
CA ASP A 61 -3.18 19.72 9.57
C ASP A 61 -2.87 18.67 8.49
N THR A 62 -2.22 17.56 8.85
CA THR A 62 -2.04 16.40 7.94
C THR A 62 -3.21 15.43 8.03
N SER A 63 -4.33 15.79 8.66
CA SER A 63 -5.45 14.88 8.91
C SER A 63 -6.01 14.27 7.61
N ALA A 64 -6.06 15.04 6.53
CA ALA A 64 -6.47 14.56 5.22
C ALA A 64 -5.52 13.49 4.67
N MET A 65 -4.20 13.69 4.81
CA MET A 65 -3.20 12.69 4.44
C MET A 65 -3.30 11.44 5.31
N GLN A 66 -3.45 11.58 6.63
CA GLN A 66 -3.63 10.43 7.54
C GLN A 66 -4.91 9.65 7.20
N ARG A 67 -6.00 10.36 6.89
CA ARG A 67 -7.26 9.76 6.42
C ARG A 67 -7.03 8.95 5.15
N LEU A 68 -6.35 9.51 4.15
CA LEU A 68 -6.05 8.81 2.90
C LEU A 68 -5.18 7.56 3.13
N ARG A 69 -4.17 7.64 3.99
CA ARG A 69 -3.35 6.48 4.39
C ARG A 69 -4.20 5.38 5.01
N GLY A 70 -5.14 5.73 5.90
CA GLY A 70 -6.09 4.78 6.48
C GLY A 70 -7.00 4.12 5.43
N LEU A 71 -7.49 4.89 4.45
CA LEU A 71 -8.29 4.36 3.34
C LEU A 71 -7.47 3.41 2.44
N ILE A 72 -6.22 3.77 2.14
CA ILE A 72 -5.28 2.91 1.39
C ILE A 72 -5.10 1.57 2.11
N MET A 73 -4.92 1.59 3.44
CA MET A 73 -4.79 0.37 4.24
C MET A 73 -6.04 -0.50 4.18
N ALA A 74 -7.22 0.10 4.38
CA ALA A 74 -8.48 -0.62 4.34
C ALA A 74 -8.71 -1.27 2.97
N GLN A 75 -8.51 -0.51 1.88
CA GLN A 75 -8.68 -1.04 0.53
C GLN A 75 -7.65 -2.14 0.19
N ALA A 76 -6.42 -2.04 0.70
CA ALA A 76 -5.42 -3.08 0.53
C ALA A 76 -5.82 -4.38 1.24
N ALA A 77 -6.43 -4.29 2.44
CA ALA A 77 -6.95 -5.46 3.15
C ALA A 77 -8.05 -6.17 2.36
N GLU A 78 -8.94 -5.41 1.70
CA GLU A 78 -9.96 -5.98 0.79
C GLU A 78 -9.31 -6.69 -0.41
N THR A 79 -8.28 -6.08 -1.03
CA THR A 79 -7.52 -6.74 -2.10
C THR A 79 -6.90 -8.05 -1.61
N GLU A 80 -6.34 -8.08 -0.40
CA GLU A 80 -5.76 -9.27 0.21
C GLU A 80 -6.79 -10.36 0.50
N ALA A 81 -8.01 -9.99 0.90
CA ALA A 81 -9.10 -10.94 1.09
C ALA A 81 -9.44 -11.65 -0.23
N VAL A 82 -9.57 -10.89 -1.34
CA VAL A 82 -9.83 -11.45 -2.67
C VAL A 82 -8.67 -12.34 -3.14
N LEU A 83 -7.41 -11.92 -2.93
CA LEU A 83 -6.25 -12.75 -3.19
C LEU A 83 -6.27 -14.05 -2.36
N GLY A 84 -6.74 -13.98 -1.10
CA GLY A 84 -6.96 -15.16 -0.27
C GLY A 84 -7.96 -16.14 -0.89
N CYS A 85 -9.06 -15.64 -1.44
CA CYS A 85 -10.05 -16.45 -2.18
C CYS A 85 -9.44 -17.08 -3.44
N ILE A 86 -8.66 -16.32 -4.22
CA ILE A 86 -7.93 -16.84 -5.39
C ILE A 86 -6.98 -17.97 -4.97
N LEU A 87 -6.20 -17.76 -3.90
CA LEU A 87 -5.27 -18.79 -3.44
C LEU A 87 -5.99 -20.07 -3.02
N ARG A 88 -7.13 -19.97 -2.32
CA ARG A 88 -7.94 -21.14 -1.95
C ARG A 88 -8.54 -21.87 -3.16
N LYS A 89 -8.88 -21.15 -4.23
CA LYS A 89 -9.31 -21.75 -5.50
C LYS A 89 -8.19 -22.54 -6.16
N LEU A 90 -6.96 -22.00 -6.15
CA LEU A 90 -5.79 -22.66 -6.73
C LEU A 90 -5.22 -23.77 -5.84
N ASP A 91 -5.44 -23.68 -4.53
CA ASP A 91 -4.99 -24.63 -3.52
C ASP A 91 -5.97 -24.68 -2.34
N PRO A 92 -6.92 -25.62 -2.35
CA PRO A 92 -7.95 -25.74 -1.31
C PRO A 92 -7.39 -25.95 0.11
N LEU A 93 -6.14 -26.41 0.24
CA LEU A 93 -5.49 -26.62 1.54
C LEU A 93 -4.73 -25.38 2.03
N ALA A 94 -4.66 -24.32 1.23
CA ALA A 94 -3.95 -23.11 1.59
C ALA A 94 -4.61 -22.36 2.76
N LYS A 95 -3.76 -21.81 3.64
CA LYS A 95 -4.17 -20.99 4.79
C LYS A 95 -3.71 -19.54 4.58
N PRO A 96 -4.46 -18.71 3.82
CA PRO A 96 -4.05 -17.36 3.44
C PRO A 96 -3.93 -16.39 4.62
N GLY A 97 -4.73 -16.55 5.68
CA GLY A 97 -4.80 -15.61 6.81
C GLY A 97 -3.54 -15.44 7.66
N LYS A 98 -2.44 -16.13 7.34
CA LYS A 98 -1.11 -15.95 7.99
C LYS A 98 -0.06 -15.36 7.05
N MET A 99 -0.42 -15.00 5.83
CA MET A 99 0.53 -14.58 4.81
C MET A 99 0.55 -13.06 4.69
N MET A 100 1.74 -12.49 4.56
CA MET A 100 1.88 -11.11 4.09
C MET A 100 1.45 -11.02 2.62
N ALA A 101 0.86 -9.89 2.23
CA ALA A 101 0.32 -9.69 0.88
C ALA A 101 1.27 -10.04 -0.27
N GLY A 102 2.56 -9.70 -0.15
CA GLY A 102 3.56 -10.05 -1.16
C GLY A 102 3.79 -11.56 -1.27
N ALA A 103 3.78 -12.28 -0.14
CA ALA A 103 3.88 -13.73 -0.12
C ALA A 103 2.61 -14.40 -0.66
N LEU A 104 1.44 -13.81 -0.37
CA LEU A 104 0.15 -14.25 -0.90
C LEU A 104 0.12 -14.17 -2.43
N LEU A 105 0.45 -13.00 -2.99
CA LEU A 105 0.49 -12.79 -4.44
C LEU A 105 1.52 -13.68 -5.13
N LYS A 106 2.70 -13.86 -4.52
CA LYS A 106 3.72 -14.77 -5.04
C LYS A 106 3.21 -16.21 -5.13
N LYS A 107 2.57 -16.72 -4.08
CA LYS A 107 2.02 -18.09 -4.08
C LYS A 107 0.92 -18.28 -5.11
N ILE A 108 0.08 -17.27 -5.33
CA ILE A 108 -0.91 -17.29 -6.40
C ILE A 108 -0.19 -17.41 -7.73
N TRP A 109 0.78 -16.52 -8.00
CA TRP A 109 1.56 -16.54 -9.25
C TRP A 109 2.21 -17.91 -9.49
N ASP A 110 2.87 -18.48 -8.49
CA ASP A 110 3.56 -19.76 -8.60
C ASP A 110 2.60 -20.92 -8.95
N LYS A 111 1.33 -20.84 -8.52
CA LYS A 111 0.29 -21.85 -8.77
C LYS A 111 -0.48 -21.65 -10.07
N LEU A 112 -0.36 -20.50 -10.73
CA LEU A 112 -1.00 -20.29 -12.03
C LEU A 112 -0.32 -21.16 -13.11
N SER A 113 -1.14 -21.71 -14.00
CA SER A 113 -0.65 -22.33 -15.24
C SER A 113 0.03 -21.28 -16.13
N ASN A 114 0.89 -21.71 -17.07
CA ASN A 114 1.59 -20.78 -17.97
C ASN A 114 0.62 -19.90 -18.78
N HIS A 115 -0.49 -20.47 -19.26
CA HIS A 115 -1.52 -19.72 -19.97
C HIS A 115 -2.13 -18.62 -19.07
N ASN A 116 -2.47 -18.96 -17.82
CA ASN A 116 -3.02 -18.00 -16.87
C ASN A 116 -1.99 -16.95 -16.44
N LYS A 117 -0.70 -17.29 -16.34
CA LYS A 117 0.37 -16.32 -16.08
C LYS A 117 0.43 -15.27 -17.17
N VAL A 118 0.30 -15.66 -18.44
CA VAL A 118 0.27 -14.72 -19.57
C VAL A 118 -1.00 -13.87 -19.53
N ALA A 119 -2.17 -14.50 -19.35
CA ALA A 119 -3.46 -13.79 -19.33
C ALA A 119 -3.55 -12.74 -18.21
N TRP A 120 -3.07 -13.07 -17.00
CA TRP A 120 -3.21 -12.22 -15.81
C TRP A 120 -1.96 -11.42 -15.47
N GLN A 121 -0.92 -11.43 -16.31
CA GLN A 121 0.35 -10.77 -16.04
C GLN A 121 0.18 -9.28 -15.70
N SER A 122 -0.64 -8.57 -16.47
CA SER A 122 -0.91 -7.15 -16.28
C SER A 122 -1.58 -6.87 -14.93
N HIS A 123 -2.54 -7.71 -14.53
CA HIS A 123 -3.28 -7.59 -13.28
C HIS A 123 -2.36 -7.82 -12.08
N VAL A 124 -1.58 -8.90 -12.12
CA VAL A 124 -0.59 -9.22 -11.07
C VAL A 124 0.44 -8.10 -10.93
N ARG A 125 0.86 -7.47 -12.03
CA ARG A 125 1.78 -6.31 -12.00
C ARG A 125 1.16 -5.10 -11.31
N GLN A 126 -0.09 -4.78 -11.60
CA GLN A 126 -0.80 -3.66 -10.97
C GLN A 126 -1.04 -3.92 -9.48
N ILE A 127 -1.43 -5.14 -9.10
CA ILE A 127 -1.60 -5.54 -7.69
C ILE A 127 -0.26 -5.44 -6.94
N ARG A 128 0.85 -5.91 -7.53
CA ARG A 128 2.19 -5.77 -6.93
C ARG A 128 2.57 -4.29 -6.76
N LYS A 129 2.25 -3.44 -7.75
CA LYS A 129 2.47 -1.99 -7.66
C LYS A 129 1.67 -1.38 -6.50
N ALA A 130 0.40 -1.75 -6.37
CA ALA A 130 -0.46 -1.33 -5.26
C ALA A 130 0.09 -1.77 -3.90
N GLN A 131 0.56 -3.02 -3.76
CA GLN A 131 1.20 -3.51 -2.53
C GLN A 131 2.45 -2.69 -2.17
N LYS A 132 3.29 -2.33 -3.16
CA LYS A 132 4.46 -1.47 -2.94
C LYS A 132 4.04 -0.07 -2.45
N ARG A 133 3.07 0.57 -3.10
CA ARG A 133 2.59 1.90 -2.70
C ARG A 133 1.90 1.90 -1.34
N ARG A 134 1.15 0.84 -1.01
CA ARG A 134 0.63 0.66 0.35
C ARG A 134 1.75 0.51 1.38
N ASN A 135 2.80 -0.27 1.10
CA ASN A 135 3.93 -0.37 2.02
C ASN A 135 4.62 0.98 2.24
N HIS A 136 4.80 1.76 1.17
CA HIS A 136 5.29 3.13 1.27
C HIS A 136 4.37 3.98 2.16
N ALA A 137 3.06 4.00 1.87
CA ALA A 137 2.07 4.75 2.64
C ALA A 137 2.01 4.34 4.12
N VAL A 138 2.16 3.07 4.44
CA VAL A 138 2.01 2.56 5.81
C VAL A 138 3.28 2.68 6.63
N HIS A 139 4.44 2.40 6.03
CA HIS A 139 5.68 2.25 6.78
C HIS A 139 6.52 3.51 6.84
N ASN A 140 6.24 4.50 5.99
CA ASN A 140 6.96 5.76 6.02
C ASN A 140 6.28 6.78 6.94
N ARG A 141 7.12 7.53 7.64
CA ARG A 141 6.71 8.68 8.44
C ARG A 141 6.38 9.85 7.52
N VAL A 142 5.39 10.64 7.94
CA VAL A 142 5.05 11.93 7.33
C VAL A 142 5.76 13.03 8.12
N ASP A 143 6.52 13.88 7.44
CA ASP A 143 7.24 15.01 8.02
C ASP A 143 6.93 16.28 7.21
N THR A 144 6.69 17.39 7.90
CA THR A 144 6.33 18.68 7.27
C THR A 144 7.36 19.75 7.65
N GLY A 145 7.92 20.43 6.66
CA GLY A 145 8.81 21.58 6.84
C GLY A 145 8.04 22.91 6.76
N TYR A 146 8.47 23.89 7.57
CA TYR A 146 7.79 25.18 7.73
C TYR A 146 8.71 26.36 7.42
N THR A 147 8.13 27.49 7.02
CA THR A 147 8.80 28.79 6.91
C THR A 147 7.97 29.87 7.60
N TRP A 148 8.61 30.87 8.19
CA TRP A 148 7.91 32.05 8.70
C TRP A 148 7.58 32.99 7.55
N ALA A 149 6.32 33.39 7.42
CA ALA A 149 5.82 34.36 6.44
C ALA A 149 5.39 35.63 7.17
N GLU A 150 6.08 36.74 6.90
CA GLU A 150 5.78 38.04 7.52
C GLU A 150 4.59 38.73 6.83
N TYR A 151 3.70 39.31 7.63
CA TYR A 151 2.60 40.12 7.11
C TYR A 151 3.04 41.58 6.92
N ALA A 152 2.56 42.21 5.84
CA ALA A 152 2.85 43.62 5.55
C ALA A 152 2.40 44.59 6.66
N THR A 153 1.42 44.19 7.48
CA THR A 153 0.88 44.95 8.61
C THR A 153 1.66 44.74 9.92
N GLY A 154 2.74 43.95 9.89
CA GLY A 154 3.48 43.50 11.07
C GLY A 154 2.99 42.16 11.60
N GLY A 155 3.91 41.39 12.20
CA GLY A 155 3.69 39.99 12.60
C GLY A 155 3.98 39.01 11.46
N GLY A 156 3.54 37.76 11.64
CA GLY A 156 3.66 36.71 10.63
C GLY A 156 3.00 35.42 11.09
N GLU A 157 2.97 34.43 10.20
CA GLU A 157 2.57 33.06 10.51
C GLU A 157 3.59 32.07 9.96
N TRP A 158 3.65 30.89 10.55
CA TRP A 158 4.40 29.80 9.96
C TRP A 158 3.57 29.09 8.90
N MET A 159 4.12 29.01 7.70
CA MET A 159 3.52 28.37 6.54
C MET A 159 4.21 27.03 6.28
N PRO A 160 3.47 25.93 6.04
CA PRO A 160 4.07 24.71 5.52
C PRO A 160 4.67 25.01 4.14
N VAL A 161 5.84 24.47 3.85
CA VAL A 161 6.50 24.63 2.54
C VAL A 161 6.62 23.30 1.82
N ILE A 162 6.81 22.21 2.57
CA ILE A 162 6.99 20.88 2.01
C ILE A 162 6.52 19.82 2.98
N THR A 163 5.80 18.82 2.48
CA THR A 163 5.49 17.59 3.22
C THR A 163 6.19 16.44 2.53
N THR A 164 6.83 15.56 3.30
CA THR A 164 7.55 14.38 2.81
C THR A 164 7.03 13.12 3.48
N MET A 165 6.98 12.03 2.71
CA MET A 165 6.71 10.69 3.20
C MET A 165 7.96 9.83 3.02
N GLY A 166 8.71 9.62 4.09
CA GLY A 166 10.09 9.11 3.99
C GLY A 166 10.99 10.15 3.32
N ASN A 167 11.62 9.78 2.19
CA ASN A 167 12.52 10.68 1.44
C ASN A 167 11.86 11.32 0.20
N GLU A 168 10.56 11.10 0.00
CA GLU A 168 9.81 11.60 -1.16
C GLU A 168 8.91 12.75 -0.74
N SER A 169 8.84 13.82 -1.55
CA SER A 169 7.78 14.82 -1.40
C SER A 169 6.44 14.13 -1.54
N CYS A 170 5.50 14.41 -0.64
CA CYS A 170 4.19 13.78 -0.66
C CYS A 170 3.09 14.78 -0.30
N ASP A 171 2.04 14.79 -1.11
CA ASP A 171 0.83 15.58 -0.87
C ASP A 171 -0.43 14.70 -0.90
N GLU A 172 -1.58 15.31 -0.63
CA GLU A 172 -2.88 14.62 -0.67
C GLU A 172 -3.23 14.06 -2.06
N ARG A 173 -2.73 14.69 -3.13
CA ARG A 173 -3.01 14.26 -4.51
C ARG A 173 -2.30 12.95 -4.81
N GLU A 174 -1.05 12.81 -4.39
CA GLU A 174 -0.31 11.56 -4.51
C GLU A 174 -0.98 10.43 -3.74
N LEU A 175 -1.40 10.68 -2.50
CA LEU A 175 -2.13 9.68 -1.70
C LEU A 175 -3.51 9.34 -2.29
N SER A 176 -4.17 10.30 -2.92
CA SER A 176 -5.42 10.04 -3.66
C SER A 176 -5.20 9.14 -4.87
N HIS A 177 -4.09 9.32 -5.60
CA HIS A 177 -3.70 8.40 -6.68
C HIS A 177 -3.36 7.01 -6.15
N ASP A 178 -2.70 6.91 -5.00
CA ASP A 178 -2.41 5.62 -4.36
C ASP A 178 -3.68 4.89 -3.91
N LEU A 179 -4.68 5.62 -3.40
CA LEU A 179 -6.00 5.06 -3.09
C LEU A 179 -6.71 4.55 -4.34
N ALA A 180 -6.72 5.34 -5.43
CA ALA A 180 -7.30 4.91 -6.70
C ALA A 180 -6.59 3.67 -7.27
N LEU A 181 -5.29 3.55 -7.06
CA LEU A 181 -4.52 2.36 -7.41
C LEU A 181 -4.93 1.14 -6.56
N GLN A 182 -5.20 1.28 -5.26
CA GLN A 182 -5.72 0.18 -4.43
C GLN A 182 -7.12 -0.28 -4.87
N GLN A 183 -7.99 0.67 -5.23
CA GLN A 183 -9.33 0.36 -5.71
C GLN A 183 -9.25 -0.40 -7.04
N SER A 184 -8.40 0.08 -7.95
CA SER A 184 -8.14 -0.59 -9.22
C SER A 184 -7.52 -1.98 -9.02
N SER A 185 -6.60 -2.15 -8.08
CA SER A 185 -6.03 -3.48 -7.78
C SER A 185 -7.05 -4.44 -7.20
N THR A 186 -8.04 -3.93 -6.45
CA THR A 186 -9.15 -4.76 -5.96
C THR A 186 -10.00 -5.25 -7.13
N VAL A 187 -10.34 -4.37 -8.08
CA VAL A 187 -11.04 -4.75 -9.31
C VAL A 187 -10.27 -5.81 -10.08
N PHE A 188 -8.96 -5.62 -10.30
CA PHE A 188 -8.13 -6.62 -10.99
C PHE A 188 -8.09 -7.96 -10.24
N ALA A 189 -8.06 -7.95 -8.91
CA ALA A 189 -8.12 -9.19 -8.14
C ALA A 189 -9.49 -9.88 -8.31
N ILE A 190 -10.60 -9.13 -8.33
CA ILE A 190 -11.94 -9.66 -8.56
C ILE A 190 -12.07 -10.25 -9.97
N GLU A 191 -11.61 -9.53 -11.00
CA GLU A 191 -11.63 -9.99 -12.39
C GLU A 191 -10.84 -11.30 -12.55
N MET A 192 -9.68 -11.39 -11.92
CA MET A 192 -8.86 -12.59 -11.91
C MET A 192 -9.57 -13.74 -11.17
N LEU A 193 -10.20 -13.49 -10.01
CA LEU A 193 -10.97 -14.51 -9.28
C LEU A 193 -12.14 -15.03 -10.12
N HIS A 194 -12.87 -14.14 -10.78
CA HIS A 194 -13.98 -14.49 -11.66
C HIS A 194 -13.48 -15.31 -12.86
N GLY A 195 -12.45 -14.82 -13.57
CA GLY A 195 -11.90 -15.50 -14.75
C GLY A 195 -11.35 -16.89 -14.45
N LEU A 196 -10.66 -17.06 -13.31
CA LEU A 196 -10.18 -18.37 -12.84
C LEU A 196 -11.31 -19.30 -12.38
N SER A 197 -12.46 -18.75 -12.01
CA SER A 197 -13.63 -19.53 -11.64
C SER A 197 -14.39 -20.02 -12.88
N CYS A 198 -14.54 -19.18 -13.91
CA CYS A 198 -15.25 -19.54 -15.14
C CYS A 198 -14.47 -20.50 -16.03
N SER A 199 -13.13 -20.46 -16.02
CA SER A 199 -12.29 -21.36 -16.83
C SER A 199 -12.27 -22.81 -16.33
N ASN A 200 -12.84 -23.09 -15.16
CA ASN A 200 -12.98 -24.44 -14.60
C ASN A 200 -14.42 -24.98 -14.68
N HIS A 201 -15.36 -24.27 -15.30
CA HIS A 201 -16.74 -24.72 -15.45
C HIS A 201 -16.98 -25.35 -16.83
N ASP A 202 -17.69 -26.48 -16.83
CA ASP A 202 -18.40 -26.98 -18.01
C ASP A 202 -19.37 -25.87 -18.45
N PRO A 203 -19.43 -25.44 -19.72
CA PRO A 203 -20.33 -24.38 -20.19
C PRO A 203 -21.82 -24.59 -19.87
N ALA A 204 -22.21 -25.78 -19.41
CA ALA A 204 -23.55 -26.09 -18.91
C ALA A 204 -23.81 -25.70 -17.43
N ASP A 205 -22.78 -25.50 -16.62
CA ASP A 205 -22.91 -25.12 -15.21
C ASP A 205 -22.95 -23.60 -15.07
N ARG A 206 -24.07 -23.06 -14.56
CA ARG A 206 -24.12 -21.67 -14.11
C ARG A 206 -23.00 -21.42 -13.11
N CYS A 207 -22.28 -20.31 -13.27
CA CYS A 207 -21.38 -19.78 -12.24
C CYS A 207 -22.06 -19.88 -10.86
N PRO A 208 -21.55 -20.68 -9.92
CA PRO A 208 -22.15 -20.78 -8.60
C PRO A 208 -22.18 -19.41 -7.92
N ASP A 209 -23.19 -19.18 -7.08
CA ASP A 209 -23.26 -17.98 -6.26
C ASP A 209 -22.17 -18.06 -5.18
N TRP A 210 -20.97 -17.53 -5.45
CA TRP A 210 -19.79 -17.63 -4.56
C TRP A 210 -19.68 -16.48 -3.54
N TRP A 211 -20.74 -15.73 -3.31
CA TRP A 211 -20.75 -14.56 -2.42
C TRP A 211 -20.99 -14.90 -0.94
N GLU A 212 -20.96 -16.18 -0.56
CA GLU A 212 -21.09 -16.66 0.84
C GLU A 212 -19.79 -17.28 1.39
#